data_AF-A0A3B9T349-F1
#
_entry.id   AF-A0A3B9T349-F1
#
_cell.length_a   1.000
_cell.length_b   1.000
_cell.length_c   1.000
_cell.angle_alpha   90.00
_cell.angle_beta   90.00
_cell.angle_gamma   90.00
#
_symmetry.space_group_name_H-M   'P 1'
#
loop_
_entity.id
_entity.type
_entity.pdbx_description
1 polymer ?
#
loop_
_entity_poly.entity_id
_entity_poly.type
_entity_poly.pdbx_seq_one_letter_code
_entity_poly.pdbx_strand_id
1 'polypeptide(L)'
;MKKILTLFLSVMVAVMSCVMTVSADETPRTPTLQVMCEQVKAYIEEQALPVLYISEDLFPNSASSEFLTIICSTKTDADAVRTELTEYVENTIKYHYPSVVFTVLTEEEVQLIENLKAFIADRQIQARMILQKIGRYTNMICVYFLPDSYDRATDSWRGDTEVMKYLEFIHVDACDFDDLDENYDLHVMLMWTDAGDASLYPMRGDINKDGKIDSLDAQLVLNNSLDLALDNGTEPLAGGDLDGDGAVTSLDAQYILLFYLRNDVLNDIIMWRDILPA
;
A
#
# COMPACT_ATOMS: atom_id res chain seq x y z
N MET A 1 -24.53 5.04 41.95
CA MET A 1 -23.62 6.21 41.91
C MET A 1 -22.37 6.06 42.78
N LYS A 2 -22.42 5.69 44.08
CA LYS A 2 -21.20 5.58 44.91
C LYS A 2 -20.13 4.57 44.44
N LYS A 3 -20.49 3.47 43.76
CA LYS A 3 -19.53 2.45 43.28
C LYS A 3 -18.72 2.86 42.04
N ILE A 4 -19.25 3.77 41.21
CA ILE A 4 -18.55 4.26 40.00
C ILE A 4 -17.45 5.26 40.41
N LEU A 5 -17.72 6.09 41.42
CA LEU A 5 -16.74 7.04 41.94
C LEU A 5 -15.52 6.37 42.61
N THR A 6 -15.71 5.20 43.21
CA THR A 6 -14.62 4.45 43.87
C THR A 6 -13.69 3.76 42.88
N LEU A 7 -14.21 3.33 41.72
CA LEU A 7 -13.38 2.73 40.66
C LEU A 7 -12.49 3.80 39.99
N PHE A 8 -13.06 4.97 39.71
CA PHE A 8 -12.34 6.12 39.14
C PHE A 8 -11.18 6.59 40.04
N LEU A 9 -11.39 6.67 41.35
CA LEU A 9 -10.36 7.10 42.28
C LEU A 9 -9.19 6.09 42.38
N SER A 10 -9.46 4.79 42.21
CA SER A 10 -8.42 3.76 42.30
C SER A 10 -7.53 3.72 41.05
N VAL A 11 -8.09 4.02 39.87
CA VAL A 11 -7.32 4.10 38.61
C VAL A 11 -6.46 5.36 38.59
N MET A 12 -6.99 6.51 39.00
CA MET A 12 -6.18 7.75 39.08
C MET A 12 -5.01 7.63 40.08
N VAL A 13 -5.20 6.96 41.22
CA VAL A 13 -4.12 6.74 42.19
C VAL A 13 -3.05 5.78 41.67
N ALA A 14 -3.42 4.77 40.87
CA ALA A 14 -2.46 3.85 40.26
C ALA A 14 -1.62 4.53 39.16
N VAL A 15 -2.22 5.39 38.34
CA VAL A 15 -1.51 6.16 37.32
C VAL A 15 -0.60 7.24 37.95
N MET A 16 -1.07 7.91 39.01
CA MET A 16 -0.23 8.90 39.73
C MET A 16 0.92 8.27 40.53
N SER A 17 0.77 7.04 41.04
CA SER A 17 1.83 6.39 41.84
C SER A 17 2.99 5.83 41.01
N CYS A 18 2.87 5.78 39.68
CA CYS A 18 3.95 5.32 38.81
C CYS A 18 4.95 6.44 38.42
N VAL A 19 4.75 7.68 38.88
CA VAL A 19 5.48 8.87 38.40
C VAL A 19 6.63 9.33 39.31
N MET A 20 6.81 8.81 40.53
CA MET A 20 7.70 9.48 41.51
C MET A 20 8.85 8.63 42.05
N THR A 21 9.91 8.50 41.24
CA THR A 21 11.32 8.62 41.67
C THR A 21 12.20 8.77 40.43
N VAL A 22 12.33 9.99 39.91
CA VAL A 22 13.21 10.28 38.76
C VAL A 22 14.45 11.02 39.26
N SER A 23 15.61 10.41 39.03
CA SER A 23 16.94 10.98 39.19
C SER A 23 17.07 12.25 38.34
N ALA A 24 17.63 13.32 38.89
CA ALA A 24 17.65 14.66 38.30
C ALA A 24 18.55 14.83 37.04
N ASP A 25 19.00 13.73 36.43
CA ASP A 25 19.98 13.74 35.32
C ASP A 25 19.52 12.96 34.08
N GLU A 26 18.28 12.45 34.05
CA GLU A 26 17.75 11.81 32.85
C GLU A 26 16.91 12.82 32.05
N THR A 27 17.39 13.18 30.86
CA THR A 27 16.54 13.78 29.83
C THR A 27 15.24 12.97 29.74
N PRO A 28 14.05 13.60 29.78
CA PRO A 28 12.79 12.87 29.75
C PRO A 28 12.81 11.93 28.54
N ARG A 29 12.78 10.62 28.80
CA ARG A 29 12.72 9.65 27.70
C ARG A 29 11.35 9.80 27.06
N THR A 30 11.34 10.02 25.75
CA THR A 30 10.11 9.97 24.96
C THR A 30 9.41 8.63 25.24
N PRO A 31 8.10 8.63 25.57
CA PRO A 31 7.37 7.39 25.78
C PRO A 31 7.50 6.47 24.56
N THR A 32 7.49 5.15 24.77
CA THR A 32 7.44 4.20 23.66
C THR A 32 6.09 4.30 22.94
N LEU A 33 6.04 3.88 21.67
CA LEU A 33 4.80 3.92 20.88
C LEU A 33 3.67 3.14 21.55
N GLN A 34 3.95 1.93 22.04
CA GLN A 34 3.02 1.17 22.88
C GLN A 34 2.46 1.97 24.08
N VAL A 35 3.32 2.69 24.82
CA VAL A 35 2.87 3.49 25.98
C VAL A 35 1.97 4.64 25.53
N MET A 36 2.31 5.31 24.42
CA MET A 36 1.47 6.38 23.86
C MET A 36 0.11 5.85 23.42
N CYS A 37 0.06 4.67 22.80
CA CYS A 37 -1.20 4.04 22.39
C CYS A 37 -2.10 3.72 23.59
N GLU A 38 -1.55 3.14 24.67
CA GLU A 38 -2.32 2.86 25.88
C GLU A 38 -2.84 4.15 26.55
N GLN A 39 -2.06 5.24 26.52
CA GLN A 39 -2.52 6.55 27.01
C GLN A 39 -3.67 7.11 26.17
N VAL A 40 -3.60 6.99 24.84
CA VAL A 40 -4.69 7.41 23.93
C VAL A 40 -5.96 6.60 24.18
N LYS A 41 -5.87 5.27 24.34
CA LYS A 41 -7.03 4.42 24.67
C LYS A 41 -7.70 4.87 25.98
N ALA A 42 -6.91 5.06 27.03
CA ALA A 42 -7.40 5.51 28.33
C ALA A 42 -8.10 6.88 28.22
N TYR A 43 -7.55 7.80 27.42
CA TYR A 43 -8.14 9.11 27.20
C TYR A 43 -9.48 9.06 26.46
N ILE A 44 -9.59 8.21 25.42
CA ILE A 44 -10.85 7.96 24.69
C ILE A 44 -11.95 7.52 25.66
N GLU A 45 -11.64 6.58 26.55
CA GLU A 45 -12.58 6.09 27.57
C GLU A 45 -12.93 7.16 28.61
N GLU A 46 -11.94 7.92 29.09
CA GLU A 46 -12.12 8.98 30.10
C GLU A 46 -13.02 10.11 29.59
N GLN A 47 -12.78 10.58 28.37
CA GLN A 47 -13.55 11.66 27.75
C GLN A 47 -14.85 11.19 27.10
N ALA A 48 -15.11 9.87 27.09
CA ALA A 48 -16.26 9.25 26.43
C ALA A 48 -16.40 9.73 24.96
N LEU A 49 -15.29 9.74 24.22
CA LEU A 49 -15.27 10.17 22.82
C LEU A 49 -16.17 9.25 21.96
N PRO A 50 -16.78 9.75 20.87
CA PRO A 50 -17.70 8.99 20.02
C PRO A 50 -16.96 7.98 19.11
N VAL A 51 -16.25 7.04 19.74
CA VAL A 51 -15.53 5.94 19.10
C VAL A 51 -16.40 4.70 19.14
N LEU A 52 -16.55 4.04 17.98
CA LEU A 52 -17.29 2.80 17.85
C LEU A 52 -16.44 1.62 18.35
N TYR A 53 -15.22 1.48 17.81
CA TYR A 53 -14.23 0.50 18.28
C TYR A 53 -12.81 0.91 17.89
N ILE A 54 -11.82 0.25 18.48
CA ILE A 54 -10.39 0.43 18.18
C ILE A 54 -9.86 -0.89 17.62
N SER A 55 -9.07 -0.82 16.55
CA SER A 55 -8.42 -1.95 15.88
C SER A 55 -6.92 -1.74 15.82
N GLU A 56 -6.15 -2.79 16.09
CA GLU A 56 -4.69 -2.82 15.95
C GLU A 56 -4.25 -3.50 14.64
N ASP A 57 -5.17 -4.17 13.94
CA ASP A 57 -4.86 -5.11 12.87
C ASP A 57 -5.27 -4.65 11.47
N LEU A 58 -5.91 -3.47 11.32
CA LEU A 58 -6.47 -3.07 10.02
C LEU A 58 -5.41 -2.82 8.94
N PHE A 59 -4.18 -2.48 9.37
CA PHE A 59 -3.02 -2.21 8.52
C PHE A 59 -1.75 -2.88 9.07
N PRO A 60 -1.64 -4.21 9.01
CA PRO A 60 -0.56 -4.96 9.66
C PRO A 60 0.82 -4.72 9.03
N ASN A 61 0.85 -4.13 7.83
CA ASN A 61 2.08 -3.88 7.05
C ASN A 61 2.62 -2.45 7.19
N SER A 62 2.02 -1.57 8.00
CA SER A 62 2.73 -0.35 8.39
C SER A 62 3.96 -0.77 9.20
N ALA A 63 5.13 -0.21 8.90
CA ALA A 63 6.41 -0.60 9.52
C ALA A 63 6.43 -0.51 11.07
N SER A 64 5.40 0.10 11.68
CA SER A 64 5.09 0.02 13.11
C SER A 64 3.86 -0.87 13.33
N SER A 65 4.06 -2.05 13.92
CA SER A 65 2.98 -2.95 14.38
C SER A 65 2.25 -2.46 15.65
N GLU A 66 2.46 -1.20 16.04
CA GLU A 66 1.96 -0.61 17.29
C GLU A 66 1.16 0.68 17.02
N PHE A 67 0.30 0.65 16.00
CA PHE A 67 -0.47 1.82 15.56
C PHE A 67 -1.97 1.63 15.84
N LEU A 68 -2.65 2.64 16.40
CA LEU A 68 -4.08 2.55 16.67
C LEU A 68 -4.93 2.99 15.49
N THR A 69 -5.81 2.11 15.03
CA THR A 69 -6.91 2.49 14.13
C THR A 69 -8.17 2.70 14.95
N ILE A 70 -8.68 3.92 14.97
CA ILE A 70 -9.88 4.30 15.73
C ILE A 70 -11.02 4.43 14.73
N ILE A 71 -12.13 3.71 14.95
CA ILE A 71 -13.28 3.70 14.05
C ILE A 71 -14.43 4.49 14.68
N CYS A 72 -14.99 5.42 13.93
CA CYS A 72 -16.15 6.24 14.29
C CYS A 72 -17.34 5.94 13.36
N SER A 73 -18.56 6.21 13.83
CA SER A 73 -19.76 5.92 13.05
C SER A 73 -20.05 6.94 11.95
N THR A 74 -19.69 8.20 12.17
CA THR A 74 -19.93 9.30 11.23
C THR A 74 -18.66 10.11 10.99
N LYS A 75 -18.61 10.83 9.87
CA LYS A 75 -17.53 11.76 9.57
C LYS A 75 -17.38 12.85 10.63
N THR A 76 -18.49 13.44 11.09
CA THR A 76 -18.47 14.48 12.12
C THR A 76 -17.84 13.97 13.42
N ASP A 77 -18.15 12.73 13.84
CA ASP A 77 -17.52 12.11 15.00
C ASP A 77 -16.03 11.87 14.75
N ALA A 78 -15.67 11.35 13.58
CA ALA A 78 -14.28 11.09 13.21
C ALA A 78 -13.43 12.39 13.24
N ASP A 79 -13.95 13.49 12.72
CA ASP A 79 -13.27 14.79 12.70
C ASP A 79 -13.10 15.36 14.12
N ALA A 80 -14.13 15.25 14.96
CA ALA A 80 -14.09 15.66 16.36
C ALA A 80 -13.06 14.85 17.16
N VAL A 81 -13.09 13.51 17.05
CA VAL A 81 -12.14 12.60 17.68
C VAL A 81 -10.71 12.88 17.20
N ARG A 82 -10.52 13.09 15.90
CA ARG A 82 -9.20 13.37 15.32
C ARG A 82 -8.61 14.67 15.86
N THR A 83 -9.42 15.72 15.97
CA THR A 83 -9.02 17.01 16.51
C THR A 83 -8.62 16.88 17.98
N GLU A 84 -9.50 16.30 18.79
CA GLU A 84 -9.31 16.13 20.23
C GLU A 84 -8.07 15.28 20.56
N LEU A 85 -7.89 14.14 19.88
CA LEU A 85 -6.73 13.28 20.11
C LEU A 85 -5.42 13.89 19.60
N THR A 86 -5.47 14.67 18.52
CA THR A 86 -4.28 15.40 18.04
C THR A 86 -3.82 16.39 19.11
N GLU A 87 -4.73 17.19 19.65
CA GLU A 87 -4.42 18.14 20.73
C GLU A 87 -3.93 17.42 22.00
N TYR A 88 -4.53 16.29 22.37
CA TYR A 88 -4.08 15.49 23.50
C TYR A 88 -2.65 14.96 23.32
N VAL A 89 -2.32 14.37 22.17
CA VAL A 89 -0.98 13.81 21.91
C VAL A 89 0.08 14.93 21.88
N GLU A 90 -0.22 16.06 21.24
CA GLU A 90 0.72 17.18 21.16
C GLU A 90 0.91 17.88 22.52
N ASN A 91 -0.18 18.15 23.23
CA ASN A 91 -0.14 18.99 24.43
C ASN A 91 0.08 18.20 25.72
N THR A 92 -0.36 16.96 25.80
CA THR A 92 -0.28 16.13 27.02
C THR A 92 0.85 15.13 26.93
N ILE A 93 0.90 14.31 25.87
CA ILE A 93 1.98 13.33 25.67
C ILE A 93 3.29 14.02 25.27
N LYS A 94 3.21 15.25 24.73
CA LYS A 94 4.35 16.03 24.21
C LYS A 94 5.01 15.34 23.01
N TYR A 95 4.22 14.74 22.13
CA TYR A 95 4.71 14.10 20.91
C TYR A 95 4.25 14.85 19.66
N HIS A 96 5.20 15.23 18.80
CA HIS A 96 4.97 16.12 17.66
C HIS A 96 4.37 15.44 16.42
N TYR A 97 4.26 14.10 16.41
CA TYR A 97 3.75 13.35 15.26
C TYR A 97 2.56 12.45 15.66
N PRO A 98 1.39 13.00 15.99
CA PRO A 98 0.21 12.21 16.40
C PRO A 98 -0.18 11.13 15.39
N SER A 99 0.10 11.36 14.11
CA SER A 99 -0.14 10.42 13.00
C SER A 99 0.69 9.14 13.05
N VAL A 100 1.68 9.05 13.94
CA VAL A 100 2.45 7.81 14.20
C VAL A 100 1.82 7.02 15.35
N VAL A 101 0.91 7.63 16.11
CA VAL A 101 0.25 6.99 17.26
C VAL A 101 -1.11 6.44 16.87
N PHE A 102 -1.91 7.21 16.12
CA PHE A 102 -3.24 6.79 15.73
C PHE A 102 -3.68 7.31 14.34
N THR A 103 -4.66 6.62 13.75
CA THR A 103 -5.53 7.12 12.68
C THR A 103 -6.99 7.04 13.13
N VAL A 104 -7.83 7.90 12.59
CA VAL A 104 -9.28 7.90 12.83
C VAL A 104 -10.00 7.72 11.51
N LEU A 105 -10.74 6.62 11.37
CA LEU A 105 -11.53 6.26 10.20
C LEU A 105 -13.02 6.22 10.55
N THR A 106 -13.86 6.32 9.54
CA THR A 106 -15.28 6.01 9.56
C THR A 106 -15.52 4.55 9.17
N GLU A 107 -16.68 3.99 9.52
CA GLU A 107 -17.08 2.65 9.03
C GLU A 107 -17.12 2.59 7.49
N GLU A 108 -17.53 3.68 6.84
CA GLU A 108 -17.57 3.80 5.37
C GLU A 108 -16.17 3.71 4.76
N GLU A 109 -15.19 4.43 5.31
CA GLU A 109 -13.79 4.34 4.89
C GLU A 109 -13.24 2.91 5.06
N VAL A 110 -13.52 2.26 6.20
CA VAL A 110 -13.11 0.87 6.45
C VAL A 110 -13.71 -0.07 5.41
N GLN A 111 -15.01 0.06 5.12
CA GLN A 111 -15.67 -0.76 4.11
C GLN A 111 -15.11 -0.52 2.71
N LEU A 112 -14.80 0.73 2.35
CA LEU A 112 -14.14 1.06 1.09
C LEU A 112 -12.77 0.37 0.98
N ILE A 113 -11.95 0.45 2.04
CA ILE A 113 -10.63 -0.18 2.09
C ILE A 113 -10.74 -1.69 1.87
N GLU A 114 -11.62 -2.37 2.58
CA GLU A 114 -11.80 -3.82 2.46
C GLU A 114 -12.33 -4.22 1.07
N ASN A 115 -13.27 -3.43 0.52
CA ASN A 115 -13.78 -3.65 -0.83
C ASN A 115 -12.70 -3.48 -1.91
N LEU A 116 -11.86 -2.45 -1.79
CA LEU A 116 -10.74 -2.22 -2.70
C LEU A 116 -9.67 -3.32 -2.59
N LYS A 117 -9.31 -3.73 -1.37
CA LYS A 117 -8.40 -4.87 -1.15
C LYS A 117 -8.92 -6.13 -1.84
N ALA A 118 -10.21 -6.44 -1.64
CA ALA A 118 -10.85 -7.59 -2.26
C ALA A 118 -10.85 -7.49 -3.80
N PHE A 119 -11.15 -6.32 -4.36
CA PHE A 119 -11.11 -6.07 -5.80
C PHE A 119 -9.71 -6.26 -6.39
N ILE A 120 -8.68 -5.66 -5.77
CA ILE A 120 -7.28 -5.79 -6.20
C ILE A 120 -6.84 -7.26 -6.18
N ALA A 121 -7.19 -7.99 -5.11
CA ALA A 121 -6.85 -9.40 -4.96
C ALA A 121 -7.57 -10.30 -5.99
N ASP A 122 -8.88 -10.11 -6.19
CA ASP A 122 -9.69 -10.83 -7.19
C ASP A 122 -9.13 -10.66 -8.61
N ARG A 123 -8.70 -9.44 -8.93
CA ARG A 123 -8.14 -9.09 -10.24
C ARG A 123 -6.65 -9.36 -10.38
N GLN A 124 -5.99 -9.86 -9.32
CA GLN A 124 -4.55 -10.11 -9.27
C GLN A 124 -3.71 -8.87 -9.65
N ILE A 125 -4.24 -7.67 -9.35
CA ILE A 125 -3.57 -6.41 -9.64
C ILE A 125 -2.36 -6.30 -8.70
N GLN A 126 -1.17 -6.05 -9.26
CA GLN A 126 0.06 -5.89 -8.47
C GLN A 126 0.09 -4.50 -7.84
N ALA A 127 -0.77 -4.27 -6.85
CA ALA A 127 -0.83 -3.04 -6.09
C ALA A 127 -0.87 -3.33 -4.59
N ARG A 128 -0.31 -2.41 -3.80
CA ARG A 128 -0.44 -2.39 -2.35
C ARG A 128 -1.31 -1.21 -1.94
N MET A 129 -2.17 -1.41 -0.96
CA MET A 129 -2.93 -0.33 -0.35
C MET A 129 -2.26 0.13 0.93
N ILE A 130 -2.13 1.44 1.09
CA ILE A 130 -1.75 2.03 2.38
C ILE A 130 -2.69 3.19 2.69
N LEU A 131 -2.89 3.45 3.97
CA LEU A 131 -3.53 4.67 4.42
C LEU A 131 -2.43 5.70 4.69
N GLN A 132 -2.47 6.83 3.99
CA GLN A 132 -1.54 7.93 4.21
C GLN A 132 -2.30 9.11 4.81
N LYS A 133 -1.67 9.80 5.77
CA LYS A 133 -2.19 11.06 6.27
C LYS A 133 -1.63 12.21 5.44
N ILE A 134 -2.50 13.03 4.87
CA ILE A 134 -2.10 14.30 4.24
C ILE A 134 -2.49 15.44 5.16
N GLY A 135 -1.50 16.26 5.51
CA GLY A 135 -1.71 17.37 6.42
C GLY A 135 -2.17 16.92 7.81
N ARG A 136 -2.95 17.77 8.48
CA ARG A 136 -3.34 17.53 9.88
C ARG A 136 -4.58 16.66 10.05
N TYR A 137 -5.49 16.64 9.06
CA TYR A 137 -6.85 16.16 9.31
C TYR A 137 -7.40 15.15 8.30
N THR A 138 -6.74 14.95 7.16
CA THR A 138 -7.30 14.13 6.08
C THR A 138 -6.53 12.84 5.93
N ASN A 139 -7.26 11.72 5.99
CA ASN A 139 -6.73 10.44 5.57
C ASN A 139 -6.92 10.30 4.08
N MET A 140 -5.98 9.65 3.42
CA MET A 140 -6.04 9.31 2.03
C MET A 140 -5.76 7.83 1.88
N ILE A 141 -6.60 7.16 1.09
CA ILE A 141 -6.38 5.77 0.72
C ILE A 141 -5.49 5.79 -0.51
N CYS A 142 -4.28 5.30 -0.39
CA CYS A 142 -3.33 5.26 -1.51
C CYS A 142 -3.26 3.84 -2.06
N VAL A 143 -3.50 3.68 -3.36
CA VAL A 143 -3.27 2.44 -4.10
C VAL A 143 -1.93 2.61 -4.83
N TYR A 144 -0.89 1.98 -4.30
CA TYR A 144 0.44 1.98 -4.90
C TYR A 144 0.59 0.81 -5.85
N PHE A 145 0.64 1.09 -7.13
CA PHE A 145 1.01 0.10 -8.14
C PHE A 145 2.49 -0.27 -7.95
N LEU A 146 2.76 -1.57 -7.83
CA LEU A 146 4.11 -2.10 -7.66
C LEU A 146 4.88 -1.98 -8.98
N PRO A 147 6.21 -1.79 -8.97
CA PRO A 147 7.00 -1.63 -10.20
C PRO A 147 6.69 -2.67 -11.29
N ASP A 148 6.43 -3.92 -10.90
CA ASP A 148 6.10 -5.04 -11.81
C ASP A 148 4.75 -4.88 -12.54
N SER A 149 3.90 -3.94 -12.11
CA SER A 149 2.67 -3.58 -12.84
C SER A 149 2.90 -2.54 -13.93
N TYR A 150 4.04 -1.85 -14.00
CA TYR A 150 4.25 -0.86 -15.07
C TYR A 150 4.45 -1.55 -16.42
N ASP A 151 3.65 -1.14 -17.40
CA ASP A 151 3.73 -1.58 -18.79
C ASP A 151 4.29 -0.47 -19.66
N ARG A 152 5.57 -0.62 -20.03
CA ARG A 152 6.30 0.36 -20.85
C ARG A 152 5.77 0.45 -22.28
N ALA A 153 5.09 -0.57 -22.80
CA ALA A 153 4.57 -0.56 -24.17
C ALA A 153 3.39 0.40 -24.30
N THR A 154 2.51 0.40 -23.30
CA THR A 154 1.33 1.27 -23.23
C THR A 154 1.57 2.55 -22.43
N ASP A 155 2.72 2.66 -21.77
CA ASP A 155 3.04 3.74 -20.83
C ASP A 155 1.98 3.86 -19.72
N SER A 156 1.56 2.71 -19.17
CA SER A 156 0.47 2.63 -18.18
C SER A 156 0.74 1.56 -17.13
N TRP A 157 -0.02 1.55 -16.02
CA TRP A 157 0.17 0.56 -14.96
C TRP A 157 -0.95 -0.49 -15.02
N ARG A 158 -0.59 -1.77 -15.13
CA ARG A 158 -1.53 -2.88 -15.20
C ARG A 158 -2.49 -2.86 -14.01
N GLY A 159 -3.78 -2.77 -14.31
CA GLY A 159 -4.84 -2.65 -13.31
C GLY A 159 -5.25 -1.22 -12.98
N ASP A 160 -4.54 -0.19 -13.45
CA ASP A 160 -4.87 1.22 -13.18
C ASP A 160 -6.27 1.58 -13.67
N THR A 161 -6.57 1.20 -14.90
CA THR A 161 -7.80 1.48 -15.60
C THR A 161 -8.95 0.71 -14.97
N GLU A 162 -8.70 -0.53 -14.53
CA GLU A 162 -9.65 -1.35 -13.80
C GLU A 162 -9.99 -0.77 -12.43
N VAL A 163 -8.98 -0.31 -11.68
CA VAL A 163 -9.19 0.37 -10.39
C VAL A 163 -9.96 1.67 -10.60
N MET A 164 -9.60 2.49 -11.60
CA MET A 164 -10.32 3.72 -11.94
C MET A 164 -11.79 3.45 -12.27
N LYS A 165 -12.08 2.47 -13.14
CA LYS A 165 -13.46 2.08 -13.49
C LYS A 165 -14.23 1.55 -12.28
N TYR A 166 -13.54 0.83 -11.38
CA TYR A 166 -14.16 0.34 -10.16
C TYR A 166 -14.53 1.49 -9.22
N LEU A 167 -13.61 2.44 -9.01
CA LEU A 167 -13.84 3.65 -8.21
C LEU A 167 -15.00 4.48 -8.77
N GLU A 168 -15.04 4.69 -10.10
CA GLU A 168 -16.17 5.35 -10.78
C GLU A 168 -17.50 4.59 -10.54
N PHE A 169 -17.48 3.26 -10.63
CA PHE A 169 -18.65 2.41 -10.42
C PHE A 169 -19.20 2.53 -8.99
N ILE A 170 -18.34 2.67 -7.99
CA ILE A 170 -18.75 2.86 -6.58
C ILE A 170 -18.88 4.34 -6.19
N HIS A 171 -18.82 5.25 -7.15
CA HIS A 171 -18.91 6.71 -6.94
C HIS A 171 -17.88 7.27 -5.97
N VAL A 172 -16.64 6.78 -6.06
CA VAL A 172 -15.49 7.30 -5.33
C VAL A 172 -14.56 8.00 -6.31
N ASP A 173 -14.24 9.25 -6.04
CA ASP A 173 -13.34 10.03 -6.90
C ASP A 173 -11.88 9.62 -6.65
N ALA A 174 -11.17 9.35 -7.75
CA ALA A 174 -9.72 9.28 -7.73
C ALA A 174 -9.15 10.70 -7.89
N CYS A 175 -8.17 11.06 -7.08
CA CYS A 175 -7.56 12.40 -7.12
C CYS A 175 -6.06 12.32 -7.40
N ASP A 176 -5.56 13.32 -8.12
CA ASP A 176 -4.14 13.61 -8.19
C ASP A 176 -3.69 14.44 -6.98
N PHE A 177 -2.38 14.43 -6.69
CA PHE A 177 -1.82 15.15 -5.55
C PHE A 177 -2.02 16.67 -5.64
N ASP A 178 -2.10 17.20 -6.86
CA ASP A 178 -2.30 18.62 -7.10
C ASP A 178 -3.78 19.05 -6.94
N ASP A 179 -4.72 18.11 -6.93
CA ASP A 179 -6.17 18.36 -6.83
C ASP A 179 -6.70 18.24 -5.39
N LEU A 180 -5.80 18.11 -4.41
CA LEU A 180 -6.15 18.02 -3.00
C LEU A 180 -6.64 19.38 -2.48
N ASP A 181 -7.93 19.67 -2.70
CA ASP A 181 -8.66 20.69 -1.96
C ASP A 181 -9.06 20.14 -0.59
N GLU A 182 -9.18 21.00 0.42
CA GLU A 182 -9.51 20.64 1.81
C GLU A 182 -10.92 20.04 1.98
N ASN A 183 -11.70 19.97 0.90
CA ASN A 183 -13.15 19.79 0.93
C ASN A 183 -13.66 18.46 0.40
N TYR A 184 -12.78 17.49 0.13
CA TYR A 184 -13.21 16.18 -0.36
C TYR A 184 -13.32 15.16 0.78
N ASP A 185 -14.44 14.44 0.76
CA ASP A 185 -14.85 13.58 1.87
C ASP A 185 -14.17 12.22 1.86
N LEU A 186 -13.76 11.71 0.69
CA LEU A 186 -13.16 10.39 0.53
C LEU A 186 -12.29 10.36 -0.74
N HIS A 187 -10.99 10.23 -0.57
CA HIS A 187 -10.05 10.21 -1.68
C HIS A 187 -9.30 8.88 -1.77
N VAL A 188 -9.30 8.34 -2.99
CA VAL A 188 -8.37 7.28 -3.37
C VAL A 188 -7.33 7.89 -4.31
N MET A 189 -6.08 7.93 -3.88
CA MET A 189 -4.99 8.34 -4.74
C MET A 189 -4.37 7.12 -5.38
N LEU A 190 -4.28 7.14 -6.70
CA LEU A 190 -3.50 6.16 -7.44
C LEU A 190 -2.08 6.66 -7.48
N MET A 191 -1.17 5.87 -6.92
CA MET A 191 0.22 6.22 -6.81
C MET A 191 1.07 5.21 -7.55
N TRP A 192 2.13 5.74 -8.14
CA TRP A 192 3.13 4.96 -8.83
C TRP A 192 4.41 5.13 -8.04
N THR A 193 5.03 4.03 -7.63
CA THR A 193 6.43 4.12 -7.20
C THR A 193 7.21 4.44 -8.46
N ASP A 194 7.74 5.67 -8.57
CA ASP A 194 8.65 6.01 -9.66
C ASP A 194 9.58 4.82 -9.88
N ALA A 195 9.58 4.30 -11.11
CA ALA A 195 10.44 3.23 -11.56
C ALA A 195 11.94 3.63 -11.54
N GLY A 196 12.32 4.58 -10.68
CA GLY A 196 13.64 5.18 -10.51
C GLY A 196 14.73 4.20 -10.08
N ASP A 197 14.38 2.92 -9.88
CA ASP A 197 15.32 1.81 -9.98
C ASP A 197 14.64 0.48 -10.43
N ALA A 198 13.69 0.56 -11.36
CA ALA A 198 13.09 -0.63 -12.00
C ALA A 198 14.07 -1.32 -12.99
N SER A 199 15.38 -1.04 -12.88
CA SER A 199 16.43 -1.76 -13.60
C SER A 199 16.68 -3.17 -13.04
N LEU A 200 16.03 -3.52 -11.92
CA LEU A 200 16.31 -4.73 -11.15
C LEU A 200 15.36 -5.90 -11.40
N TYR A 201 14.24 -5.71 -12.11
CA TYR A 201 13.34 -6.82 -12.47
C TYR A 201 13.21 -6.91 -13.99
N PRO A 202 13.79 -7.95 -14.62
CA PRO A 202 13.66 -8.12 -16.06
C PRO A 202 12.19 -8.37 -16.40
N MET A 203 11.60 -7.52 -17.24
CA MET A 203 10.27 -7.78 -17.81
C MET A 203 10.36 -9.11 -18.57
N ARG A 204 9.46 -10.06 -18.29
CA ARG A 204 9.44 -11.36 -18.99
C ARG A 204 9.29 -11.09 -20.49
N GLY A 205 10.29 -11.49 -21.28
CA GLY A 205 10.38 -11.23 -22.73
C GLY A 205 11.20 -10.02 -23.14
N ASP A 206 11.60 -9.14 -22.22
CA ASP A 206 12.56 -8.02 -22.45
C ASP A 206 13.97 -8.53 -22.14
N ILE A 207 14.59 -9.05 -23.19
CA ILE A 207 15.84 -9.79 -23.11
C ILE A 207 17.03 -8.84 -23.10
N ASN A 208 16.93 -7.74 -23.85
CA ASN A 208 17.98 -6.74 -23.94
C ASN A 208 17.93 -5.71 -22.79
N LYS A 209 16.87 -5.72 -21.98
CA LYS A 209 16.61 -4.82 -20.84
C LYS A 209 16.45 -3.35 -21.24
N ASP A 210 15.99 -3.09 -22.45
CA ASP A 210 15.72 -1.75 -22.93
C ASP A 210 14.34 -1.24 -22.50
N GLY A 211 13.52 -2.11 -21.91
CA GLY A 211 12.17 -1.81 -21.48
C GLY A 211 11.09 -2.12 -22.49
N LYS A 212 11.40 -2.82 -23.58
CA LYS A 212 10.43 -3.19 -24.60
C LYS A 212 10.48 -4.71 -24.77
N ILE A 213 9.38 -5.26 -25.28
CA ILE A 213 9.30 -6.66 -25.68
C ILE A 213 9.05 -6.64 -27.18
N ASP A 214 10.13 -6.69 -27.96
CA ASP A 214 10.04 -6.52 -29.42
C ASP A 214 10.78 -7.60 -30.21
N SER A 215 10.86 -7.40 -31.53
CA SER A 215 11.51 -8.35 -32.43
C SER A 215 13.02 -8.54 -32.16
N LEU A 216 13.69 -7.58 -31.53
CA LEU A 216 15.10 -7.68 -31.13
C LEU A 216 15.26 -8.69 -30.01
N ASP A 217 14.36 -8.69 -29.02
CA ASP A 217 14.38 -9.67 -27.93
C ASP A 217 14.21 -11.09 -28.45
N ALA A 218 13.25 -11.29 -29.35
CA ALA A 218 13.04 -12.58 -30.01
C ALA A 218 14.28 -13.02 -30.81
N GLN A 219 14.93 -12.10 -31.52
CA GLN A 219 16.15 -12.40 -32.28
C GLN A 219 17.31 -12.80 -31.36
N LEU A 220 17.42 -12.20 -30.17
CA LEU A 220 18.43 -12.56 -29.17
C LEU A 220 18.21 -13.98 -28.64
N VAL A 221 16.97 -14.33 -28.29
CA VAL A 221 16.62 -15.69 -27.86
C VAL A 221 16.88 -16.70 -28.98
N LEU A 222 16.48 -16.38 -30.22
CA LEU A 222 16.69 -17.26 -31.37
C LEU A 222 18.18 -17.51 -31.63
N ASN A 223 19.01 -16.46 -31.57
CA ASN A 223 20.46 -16.60 -31.72
C ASN A 223 21.08 -17.46 -30.61
N ASN A 224 20.68 -17.24 -29.34
CA ASN A 224 21.15 -18.03 -28.22
C ASN A 224 20.74 -19.51 -28.36
N SER A 225 19.50 -19.79 -28.78
CA SER A 225 19.03 -21.15 -29.01
C SER A 225 19.83 -21.88 -30.09
N LEU A 226 20.26 -21.16 -31.16
CA LEU A 226 21.10 -21.72 -32.21
C LEU A 226 22.51 -22.02 -31.69
N ASP A 227 23.10 -21.11 -30.92
CA ASP A 227 24.43 -21.31 -30.34
C ASP A 227 24.47 -22.48 -29.35
N LEU A 228 23.40 -22.66 -28.56
CA LEU A 228 23.22 -23.82 -27.68
C LEU A 228 23.11 -25.12 -28.48
N ALA A 229 22.32 -25.12 -29.57
CA ALA A 229 22.14 -26.30 -30.41
C ALA A 229 23.41 -26.73 -31.16
N LEU A 230 24.31 -25.79 -31.45
CA LEU A 230 25.60 -26.04 -32.09
C LEU A 230 26.72 -26.42 -31.11
N ASP A 231 26.44 -26.42 -29.79
CA ASP A 231 27.42 -26.65 -28.72
C ASP A 231 28.62 -25.69 -28.82
N ASN A 232 28.35 -24.41 -29.11
CA ASN A 232 29.37 -23.37 -29.24
C ASN A 232 29.97 -22.93 -27.89
N GLY A 233 29.64 -23.60 -26.78
CA GLY A 233 30.05 -23.22 -25.43
C GLY A 233 29.37 -21.96 -24.90
N THR A 234 28.24 -21.56 -25.49
CA THR A 234 27.43 -20.42 -25.02
C THR A 234 26.54 -20.85 -23.85
N GLU A 235 26.39 -19.99 -22.86
CA GLU A 235 25.48 -20.21 -21.73
C GLU A 235 24.03 -19.86 -22.11
N PRO A 236 23.02 -20.52 -21.50
CA PRO A 236 21.62 -20.12 -21.65
C PRO A 236 21.40 -18.67 -21.24
N LEU A 237 20.64 -17.95 -22.05
CA LEU A 237 20.29 -16.55 -21.81
C LEU A 237 19.39 -16.42 -20.58
N ALA A 238 19.77 -15.58 -19.62
CA ALA A 238 18.96 -15.32 -18.43
C ALA A 238 17.59 -14.74 -18.83
N GLY A 239 16.51 -15.43 -18.47
CA GLY A 239 15.14 -15.06 -18.86
C GLY A 239 14.75 -15.47 -20.29
N GLY A 240 15.61 -16.19 -21.01
CA GLY A 240 15.34 -16.69 -22.36
C GLY A 240 14.49 -17.96 -22.42
N ASP A 241 14.37 -18.68 -21.30
CA ASP A 241 13.44 -19.81 -21.12
C ASP A 241 12.10 -19.23 -20.65
N LEU A 242 11.20 -19.00 -21.61
CA LEU A 242 9.95 -18.30 -21.40
C LEU A 242 8.81 -19.22 -20.99
N ASP A 243 8.79 -20.49 -21.35
CA ASP A 243 7.76 -21.42 -20.84
C ASP A 243 8.18 -22.19 -19.59
N GLY A 244 9.45 -22.09 -19.19
CA GLY A 244 9.96 -22.70 -17.98
C GLY A 244 10.23 -24.20 -18.12
N ASP A 245 10.42 -24.68 -19.35
CA ASP A 245 10.72 -26.09 -19.63
C ASP A 245 12.17 -26.48 -19.29
N GLY A 246 13.01 -25.50 -18.95
CA GLY A 246 14.41 -25.66 -18.59
C GLY A 246 15.37 -25.52 -19.78
N ALA A 247 14.88 -25.18 -20.97
CA ALA A 247 15.68 -24.99 -22.17
C ALA A 247 15.36 -23.66 -22.87
N VAL A 248 16.38 -23.00 -23.40
CA VAL A 248 16.20 -21.83 -24.28
C VAL A 248 16.13 -22.31 -25.72
N THR A 249 14.94 -22.26 -26.31
CA THR A 249 14.66 -22.81 -27.64
C THR A 249 14.11 -21.75 -28.60
N SER A 250 13.91 -22.14 -29.86
CA SER A 250 13.21 -21.28 -30.83
C SER A 250 11.73 -21.04 -30.47
N LEU A 251 11.14 -21.87 -29.60
CA LEU A 251 9.76 -21.72 -29.17
C LEU A 251 9.61 -20.49 -28.26
N ASP A 252 10.60 -20.24 -27.39
CA ASP A 252 10.67 -19.06 -26.55
C ASP A 252 10.70 -17.76 -27.37
N ALA A 253 11.51 -17.73 -28.42
CA ALA A 253 11.55 -16.62 -29.37
C ALA A 253 10.18 -16.42 -30.07
N GLN A 254 9.47 -17.51 -30.38
CA GLN A 254 8.14 -17.43 -30.98
C GLN A 254 7.10 -16.85 -30.01
N TYR A 255 7.18 -17.16 -28.70
CA TYR A 255 6.31 -16.55 -27.71
C TYR A 255 6.52 -15.04 -27.62
N ILE A 256 7.78 -14.57 -27.65
CA ILE A 256 8.10 -13.12 -27.71
C ILE A 256 7.50 -12.48 -28.95
N LEU A 257 7.72 -13.05 -30.14
CA LEU A 257 7.17 -12.52 -31.38
C LEU A 257 5.64 -12.47 -31.38
N LEU A 258 4.99 -13.49 -30.83
CA LEU A 258 3.54 -13.53 -30.75
C LEU A 258 3.01 -12.46 -29.79
N PHE A 259 3.65 -12.31 -28.63
CA PHE A 259 3.34 -11.28 -27.65
C PHE A 259 3.48 -9.88 -28.26
N TYR A 260 4.63 -9.59 -28.88
CA TYR A 260 4.93 -8.33 -29.57
C TYR A 260 3.94 -8.04 -30.71
N LEU A 261 3.71 -9.02 -31.60
CA LEU A 261 2.80 -8.86 -32.73
C LEU A 261 1.38 -8.49 -32.26
N ARG A 262 0.89 -9.15 -31.22
CA ARG A 262 -0.48 -9.00 -30.75
C ARG A 262 -0.66 -7.68 -30.02
N ASN A 263 0.21 -7.38 -29.06
CA ASN A 263 0.10 -6.16 -28.27
C ASN A 263 0.49 -4.90 -29.06
N ASP A 264 1.64 -4.89 -29.74
CA ASP A 264 2.21 -3.65 -30.29
C ASP A 264 1.86 -3.40 -31.75
N VAL A 265 1.73 -4.46 -32.54
CA VAL A 265 1.44 -4.33 -33.98
C VAL A 265 -0.06 -4.37 -34.26
N LEU A 266 -0.78 -5.27 -33.61
CA LEU A 266 -2.22 -5.48 -33.85
C LEU A 266 -3.12 -4.76 -32.84
N ASN A 267 -2.57 -4.23 -31.74
CA ASN A 267 -3.35 -3.65 -30.62
C ASN A 267 -4.41 -4.62 -30.05
N ASP A 268 -4.11 -5.92 -30.06
CA ASP A 268 -4.94 -6.98 -29.50
C ASP A 268 -4.27 -7.50 -28.22
N ILE A 269 -4.76 -7.01 -27.08
CA ILE A 269 -4.14 -7.21 -25.77
C ILE A 269 -4.16 -8.70 -25.41
N ILE A 270 -2.98 -9.29 -25.25
CA ILE A 270 -2.81 -10.67 -24.78
C ILE A 270 -1.77 -10.76 -23.67
N MET A 271 -1.96 -11.70 -22.74
CA MET A 271 -1.07 -11.93 -21.61
C MET A 271 -0.21 -13.16 -21.86
N TRP A 272 0.94 -13.27 -21.15
CA TRP A 272 1.79 -14.45 -21.22
C TRP A 272 1.05 -15.76 -20.94
N ARG A 273 0.12 -15.77 -19.99
CA ARG A 273 -0.72 -16.96 -19.68
C ARG A 273 -1.63 -17.40 -20.82
N ASP A 274 -1.89 -16.53 -21.78
CA ASP A 274 -2.74 -16.83 -22.94
C ASP A 274 -1.92 -17.45 -24.08
N ILE A 275 -0.58 -17.33 -24.02
CA ILE A 275 0.38 -17.79 -25.04
C ILE A 275 1.14 -19.02 -24.57
N LEU A 276 1.57 -19.01 -23.30
CA LEU A 276 2.44 -20.04 -22.73
C LEU A 276 1.63 -21.27 -22.33
N PRO A 277 2.22 -22.47 -22.39
CA PRO A 277 1.62 -23.68 -21.84
C PRO A 277 1.37 -23.53 -20.34
N ALA A 278 0.31 -24.17 -19.85
CA ALA A 278 -0.10 -24.17 -18.45
C ALA A 278 0.75 -25.10 -17.57
#